data_AF-A0A316EV47-F1
#
_entry.id   AF-A0A316EV47-F1
#
_cell.length_a   1.000
_cell.length_b   1.000
_cell.length_c   1.000
_cell.angle_alpha   90.00
_cell.angle_beta   90.00
_cell.angle_gamma   90.00
#
_symmetry.space_group_name_H-M   'P 1'
#
loop_
_entity.id
_entity.type
_entity.pdbx_description
1 polymer ?
#
loop_
_entity_poly.entity_id
_entity_poly.type
_entity_poly.pdbx_seq_one_letter_code
_entity_poly.pdbx_strand_id
1 'polypeptide(L)'
;MASEDWRVEKYRGKDAYVLVTPQRESVAGSVDETQLWTYQIRIAEEGTDPADAGEAEVLESGNHVFATRHAAETAAFAAAYAQIDKLLA
;
A
#
# COMPACT_ATOMS: atom_id res chain seq x y z
N MET A 1 2.50 19.65 -4.67
CA MET A 1 1.34 18.78 -4.34
C MET A 1 1.75 17.39 -4.77
N ALA A 2 2.15 16.54 -3.82
CA ALA A 2 2.58 15.18 -4.15
C ALA A 2 1.33 14.41 -4.57
N SER A 3 1.22 14.10 -5.85
CA SER A 3 0.21 13.17 -6.35
C SER A 3 0.56 11.81 -5.74
N GLU A 4 -0.07 11.48 -4.62
CA GLU A 4 -0.05 10.11 -4.10
C GLU A 4 -0.69 9.24 -5.19
N ASP A 5 0.13 8.47 -5.90
CA ASP A 5 -0.27 7.64 -7.04
C ASP A 5 -0.97 6.38 -6.51
N TRP A 6 -2.15 6.59 -5.91
CA TRP A 6 -3.02 5.52 -5.44
C TRP A 6 -3.47 4.69 -6.63
N ARG A 7 -3.02 3.44 -6.66
CA ARG A 7 -3.43 2.44 -7.64
C ARG A 7 -4.66 1.74 -7.08
N VAL A 8 -5.82 1.97 -7.70
CA VAL A 8 -7.06 1.28 -7.35
C VAL A 8 -7.25 0.08 -8.27
N GLU A 9 -7.59 -1.06 -7.68
CA GLU A 9 -8.01 -2.24 -8.42
C GLU A 9 -9.25 -2.88 -7.79
N LYS A 10 -10.22 -3.22 -8.65
CA LYS A 10 -11.43 -3.91 -8.23
C LYS A 10 -11.19 -5.40 -8.12
N TYR A 11 -11.40 -5.94 -6.93
CA TYR A 11 -11.29 -7.37 -6.68
C TYR A 11 -12.48 -7.85 -5.87
N ARG A 12 -13.22 -8.83 -6.41
CA ARG A 12 -14.36 -9.50 -5.74
C ARG A 12 -15.44 -8.55 -5.17
N GLY A 13 -15.71 -7.43 -5.84
CA GLY A 13 -16.71 -6.44 -5.38
C GLY A 13 -16.21 -5.51 -4.27
N LYS A 14 -14.90 -5.43 -4.06
CA LYS A 14 -14.23 -4.42 -3.23
C LYS A 14 -13.18 -3.68 -4.04
N ASP A 15 -12.91 -2.44 -3.65
CA ASP A 15 -11.86 -1.61 -4.23
C ASP A 15 -10.59 -1.72 -3.36
N ALA A 16 -9.51 -2.25 -3.93
CA ALA A 16 -8.19 -2.32 -3.33
C ALA A 16 -7.37 -1.09 -3.76
N TYR A 17 -7.10 -0.19 -2.83
CA TYR A 17 -6.26 0.98 -3.06
C TYR A 17 -4.86 0.68 -2.56
N VAL A 18 -3.88 0.72 -3.45
CA VAL A 18 -2.47 0.48 -3.16
C VAL A 18 -1.70 1.78 -3.40
N LEU A 19 -0.98 2.23 -2.37
CA LEU A 19 -0.03 3.33 -2.47
C LEU A 19 1.36 2.81 -2.17
N VAL A 20 2.30 3.07 -3.06
CA VAL A 20 3.72 2.75 -2.85
C VAL A 20 4.48 4.06 -2.65
N THR A 21 5.09 4.22 -1.48
CA THR A 21 5.82 5.43 -1.12
C THR A 21 7.31 5.13 -0.96
N PRO A 22 8.19 5.99 -1.49
CA PRO A 22 9.62 5.87 -1.24
C PRO A 22 9.90 6.31 0.20
N GLN A 23 10.41 5.39 1.03
CA GLN A 23 10.93 5.71 2.35
C GLN A 23 12.43 6.01 2.21
N ARG A 24 12.77 7.30 2.29
CA ARG A 24 14.16 7.72 2.44
C ARG A 24 14.51 7.67 3.91
N GLU A 25 15.08 6.54 4.33
CA GLU A 25 15.62 6.43 5.67
C GLU A 25 17.02 7.07 5.65
N SER A 26 17.10 8.32 6.09
CA SER A 26 18.40 8.92 6.42
C SER A 26 18.94 8.24 7.66
N VAL A 27 19.57 7.07 7.49
CA VAL A 27 20.33 6.43 8.57
C VAL A 27 21.49 7.36 8.90
N ALA A 28 21.37 8.08 10.02
CA ALA A 28 22.38 9.02 10.49
C ALA A 28 23.73 8.31 10.67
N GLY A 29 24.58 8.36 9.64
CA GLY A 29 25.92 7.76 9.64
C GLY A 29 26.28 6.89 8.42
N SER A 30 25.36 6.60 7.50
CA SER A 30 25.70 5.89 6.25
C SER A 30 25.63 6.82 5.04
N VAL A 31 26.69 6.82 4.23
CA VAL A 31 26.79 7.56 2.95
C VAL A 31 25.97 6.88 1.84
N ASP A 32 25.38 5.71 2.14
CA ASP A 32 24.54 4.96 1.23
C ASP A 32 23.08 5.37 1.47
N GLU A 33 22.61 6.32 0.66
CA GLU A 33 21.18 6.64 0.54
C GLU A 33 20.46 5.48 -0.15
N THR A 34 20.29 4.35 0.56
CA THR A 34 19.51 3.25 0.01
C THR A 34 18.04 3.67 -0.04
N GLN A 35 17.55 3.99 -1.24
CA GLN A 35 16.15 4.34 -1.44
C GLN A 35 15.28 3.09 -1.23
N LEU A 36 14.62 3.05 -0.08
CA LEU A 36 13.68 1.99 0.27
C LEU A 36 12.26 2.36 -0.15
N TRP A 37 11.42 1.36 -0.26
CA TRP A 37 10.03 1.49 -0.65
C TRP A 37 9.15 0.81 0.38
N THR A 38 8.09 1.49 0.77
CA THR A 38 7.02 0.91 1.58
C THR A 38 5.73 0.97 0.80
N TYR A 39 4.72 0.27 1.29
CA TYR A 39 3.40 0.33 0.72
C TYR A 39 2.36 0.53 1.81
N GLN A 40 1.23 1.09 1.40
CA GLN A 40 0.00 1.18 2.16
C GLN A 40 -1.12 0.66 1.28
N ILE A 41 -1.90 -0.26 1.82
CA ILE A 41 -3.11 -0.76 1.19
C ILE A 41 -4.31 -0.28 1.99
N ARG A 42 -5.39 0.05 1.29
CA ARG A 42 -6.70 0.32 1.87
C ARG A 42 -7.73 -0.48 1.10
N ILE A 43 -8.63 -1.13 1.82
CA ILE A 43 -9.73 -1.87 1.20
C ILE A 43 -11.02 -1.17 1.58
N ALA A 44 -11.77 -0.77 0.57
CA ALA A 44 -13.10 -0.20 0.74
C ALA A 44 -14.14 -1.04 -0.01
N GLU A 45 -15.41 -0.85 0.34
CA GLU A 45 -16.51 -1.41 -0.44
C GLU A 45 -16.59 -0.77 -1.83
N GLU A 46 -17.10 -1.53 -2.80
CA GLU A 46 -17.21 -1.02 -4.16
C GLU A 46 -18.01 0.29 -4.21
N GLY A 47 -17.36 1.34 -4.71
CA GLY A 47 -17.99 2.67 -4.85
C GLY A 47 -17.91 3.57 -3.61
N THR A 48 -17.19 3.16 -2.56
CA THR A 48 -16.87 4.02 -1.42
C THR A 48 -15.61 4.84 -1.71
N ASP A 49 -15.67 6.15 -1.48
CA ASP A 49 -14.49 7.02 -1.62
C ASP A 49 -13.41 6.63 -0.60
N PRO A 50 -12.13 6.52 -1.02
CA PRO A 50 -11.02 6.16 -0.13
C PRO A 50 -10.74 7.19 0.97
N ALA A 51 -11.34 8.39 0.87
CA ALA A 51 -11.31 9.45 1.87
C ALA A 51 -12.46 9.37 2.89
N ASP A 52 -13.59 8.76 2.52
CA ASP A 52 -14.78 8.60 3.36
C ASP A 52 -14.89 7.18 3.96
N ALA A 53 -14.02 6.27 3.53
CA ALA A 53 -13.87 4.95 4.10
C ALA A 53 -13.23 5.03 5.51
N GLY A 54 -13.95 5.61 6.47
CA GLY A 54 -13.52 5.79 7.86
C GLY A 54 -13.30 4.48 8.62
N GLU A 55 -13.82 3.36 8.09
CA GLU A 55 -13.58 1.98 8.56
C GLU A 55 -12.86 1.11 7.50
N ALA A 56 -12.27 1.70 6.45
CA ALA A 56 -11.44 0.91 5.55
C ALA A 56 -10.27 0.31 6.33
N GLU A 57 -10.09 -1.00 6.24
CA GLU A 57 -8.91 -1.65 6.78
C GLU A 57 -7.68 -1.12 6.02
N VAL A 58 -6.89 -0.34 6.74
CA VAL A 58 -5.60 0.16 6.27
C VAL A 58 -4.53 -0.82 6.72
N LEU A 59 -3.84 -1.43 5.76
CA LEU A 59 -2.67 -2.25 6.04
C LEU A 59 -1.45 -1.49 5.53
N GLU A 60 -0.51 -1.23 6.41
CA GLU A 60 0.77 -0.63 6.05
C GLU A 60 1.85 -1.70 6.08
N SER A 61 2.86 -1.57 5.21
CA SER A 61 4.02 -2.46 5.24
C SER A 61 4.79 -2.35 6.58
N GLY A 62 4.66 -1.22 7.28
CA GLY A 62 5.28 -0.99 8.58
C GLY A 62 6.80 -1.11 8.49
N ASN A 63 7.37 -2.13 9.13
CA ASN A 63 8.81 -2.40 9.15
C ASN A 63 9.29 -3.24 7.95
N HIS A 64 8.38 -3.68 7.07
CA HIS A 64 8.75 -4.31 5.80
C HIS A 64 9.06 -3.22 4.77
N VAL A 65 10.34 -3.15 4.41
CA VAL A 65 10.86 -2.23 3.42
C VAL A 65 11.38 -3.02 2.23
N PHE A 66 11.15 -2.50 1.04
CA PHE A 66 11.56 -3.14 -0.21
C PHE A 66 12.67 -2.33 -0.87
N ALA A 67 13.62 -3.04 -1.48
CA ALA A 67 14.70 -2.41 -2.23
C ALA A 67 14.20 -1.76 -3.54
N THR A 68 13.06 -2.18 -4.07
CA THR A 68 12.50 -1.66 -5.33
C THR A 68 11.01 -1.35 -5.23
N ARG A 69 10.56 -0.35 -5.99
CA ARG A 69 9.14 0.02 -6.12
C ARG A 69 8.28 -1.17 -6.55
N HIS A 70 8.76 -1.93 -7.53
CA HIS A 70 7.99 -3.05 -8.09
C HIS A 70 7.80 -4.21 -7.10
N ALA A 71 8.79 -4.46 -6.24
CA ALA A 71 8.65 -5.45 -5.17
C ALA A 71 7.63 -4.98 -4.11
N ALA A 72 7.67 -3.71 -3.71
CA ALA A 72 6.67 -3.13 -2.82
C ALA A 72 5.26 -3.19 -3.42
N GLU A 73 5.11 -2.83 -4.69
CA GLU A 73 3.84 -2.86 -5.42
C GLU A 73 3.27 -4.28 -5.48
N THR A 74 4.08 -5.26 -5.87
CA THR A 74 3.65 -6.66 -5.94
C THR A 74 3.24 -7.19 -4.58
N ALA A 75 4.01 -6.89 -3.52
CA ALA A 75 3.69 -7.30 -2.17
C ALA A 75 2.41 -6.63 -1.64
N ALA A 76 2.21 -5.36 -1.99
CA ALA A 76 1.01 -4.61 -1.63
C ALA A 76 -0.25 -5.21 -2.27
N PHE A 77 -0.23 -5.47 -3.58
CA PHE A 77 -1.35 -6.13 -4.26
C PHE A 77 -1.62 -7.52 -3.68
N ALA A 78 -0.58 -8.32 -3.45
CA ALA A 78 -0.73 -9.64 -2.84
C ALA A 78 -1.37 -9.56 -1.43
N ALA A 79 -0.94 -8.59 -0.61
CA ALA A 79 -1.53 -8.35 0.70
C ALA A 79 -2.98 -7.88 0.61
N ALA A 80 -3.31 -7.02 -0.37
CA ALA A 80 -4.66 -6.53 -0.60
C ALA A 80 -5.61 -7.67 -1.00
N TYR A 81 -5.23 -8.53 -1.95
CA TYR A 81 -6.06 -9.67 -2.31
C TYR A 81 -6.26 -10.64 -1.16
N ALA A 82 -5.20 -10.93 -0.39
CA ALA A 82 -5.29 -11.82 0.76
C ALA A 82 -6.21 -11.25 1.85
N GLN A 83 -6.22 -9.92 2.03
CA GLN A 83 -7.11 -9.27 3.00
C GLN A 83 -8.56 -9.22 2.48
N ILE A 84 -8.79 -8.97 1.19
CA ILE A 84 -10.13 -9.08 0.59
C ILE A 84 -10.65 -10.52 0.71
N ASP A 85 -9.80 -11.53 0.45
CA ASP A 85 -10.17 -12.94 0.60
C ASP A 85 -10.60 -13.26 2.03
N LYS A 86 -9.86 -12.78 3.04
CA LYS A 86 -10.25 -12.91 4.46
C LYS A 86 -11.57 -12.22 4.80
N LEU A 87 -11.86 -11.07 4.20
CA LEU A 87 -13.11 -10.35 4.41
C LEU A 87 -14.32 -11.04 3.76
N LEU A 88 -14.08 -11.89 2.77
CA LEU A 88 -15.10 -12.64 2.03
C LEU A 88 -15.26 -14.10 2.50
N ALA A 89 -14.34 -14.59 3.33
CA ALA A 89 -14.34 -15.93 3.90
C ALA A 89 -15.24 -16.03 5.15
#